data_AF-A0A355RYS6-F1
#
_entry.id   AF-A0A355RYS6-F1
#
_cell.length_a   1.000
_cell.length_b   1.000
_cell.length_c   1.000
_cell.angle_alpha   90.00
_cell.angle_beta   90.00
_cell.angle_gamma   90.00
#
_symmetry.space_group_name_H-M   'P 1'
#
loop_
_entity.id
_entity.type
_entity.pdbx_description
1 polymer ?
#
loop_
_entity_poly.entity_id
_entity_poly.type
_entity_poly.pdbx_seq_one_letter_code
_entity_poly.pdbx_strand_id
1 'polypeptide(L)' 'LLEIDRVAKLVGGHIYQSPVLGNGKAVLIGSDEKNMDLVIGQDMAAAYLEQKELNHSLRVLETVLLRIKQKQAIVVFE' A
#
# COMPACT_ATOMS: atom_id res chain seq x y z
N LEU A 1 -22.92 18.00 -7.83
CA LEU A 1 -21.84 17.61 -6.90
C LEU A 1 -22.16 16.24 -6.39
N LEU A 2 -21.38 15.25 -6.81
CA LEU A 2 -21.50 13.87 -6.34
C LEU A 2 -20.99 13.80 -4.88
N GLU A 3 -21.37 12.76 -4.16
CA GLU A 3 -20.90 12.54 -2.79
C GLU A 3 -19.38 12.37 -2.74
N ILE A 4 -18.82 11.66 -3.72
CA ILE A 4 -17.38 11.48 -3.88
C ILE A 4 -16.63 12.81 -4.01
N ASP A 5 -17.22 13.82 -4.68
CA ASP A 5 -16.61 15.15 -4.83
C ASP A 5 -16.54 15.89 -3.49
N ARG A 6 -17.50 15.66 -2.60
CA ARG A 6 -17.51 16.25 -1.25
C ARG A 6 -16.46 15.60 -0.38
N VAL A 7 -16.38 14.27 -0.39
CA VAL A 7 -15.36 13.52 0.35
C VAL A 7 -13.97 13.91 -0.15
N ALA A 8 -13.77 14.02 -1.46
CA ALA A 8 -12.48 14.39 -2.04
C ALA A 8 -12.00 15.75 -1.51
N LYS A 9 -12.90 16.74 -1.38
CA LYS A 9 -12.55 18.04 -0.79
C LYS A 9 -12.12 17.95 0.68
N LEU A 10 -12.72 17.05 1.47
CA LEU A 10 -12.38 16.86 2.88
C LEU A 10 -10.99 16.23 3.05
N VAL A 11 -10.58 15.35 2.14
CA VAL A 11 -9.30 14.63 2.20
C VAL A 11 -8.25 15.19 1.23
N GLY A 12 -8.43 16.40 0.71
CA GLY A 12 -7.46 17.03 -0.20
C GLY A 12 -7.27 16.31 -1.54
N GLY A 13 -8.27 15.54 -1.99
CA GLY A 13 -8.22 14.75 -3.22
C GLY A 13 -7.63 13.36 -3.05
N HIS A 14 -7.16 12.99 -1.85
CA HIS A 14 -6.57 11.68 -1.55
C HIS A 14 -7.62 10.60 -1.35
N ILE A 15 -8.25 10.16 -2.45
CA ILE A 15 -9.16 9.01 -2.48
C ILE A 15 -8.56 7.96 -3.41
N TYR A 16 -8.37 6.76 -2.88
CA TYR A 16 -7.81 5.62 -3.61
C TYR A 16 -8.75 4.42 -3.47
N GLN A 17 -9.01 3.74 -4.59
CA GLN A 17 -9.73 2.47 -4.59
C GLN A 17 -8.73 1.32 -4.54
N SER A 18 -8.95 0.38 -3.62
CA SER A 18 -8.14 -0.83 -3.51
C SER A 18 -9.05 -2.06 -3.45
N PRO A 19 -8.88 -3.02 -4.37
CA PRO A 19 -9.69 -4.25 -4.36
C PRO A 19 -9.41 -5.13 -3.13
N VAL A 20 -8.26 -4.95 -2.46
CA VAL A 20 -7.86 -5.75 -1.29
C VAL A 20 -8.76 -5.49 -0.07
N LEU A 21 -9.43 -4.34 -0.01
CA LEU A 21 -10.36 -4.01 1.10
C LEU A 21 -11.70 -4.76 0.99
N GLY A 22 -12.07 -5.26 -0.20
CA GLY A 22 -13.39 -5.86 -0.44
C GLY A 22 -14.52 -4.84 -0.55
N ASN A 23 -15.76 -5.29 -0.36
CA ASN A 23 -16.97 -4.46 -0.51
C ASN A 23 -17.41 -3.85 0.83
N GLY A 24 -17.92 -2.62 0.79
CA GLY A 24 -18.48 -1.92 1.97
C GLY A 24 -17.44 -1.37 2.95
N LYS A 25 -16.16 -1.69 2.75
CA LYS A 25 -15.07 -1.33 3.66
C LYS A 25 -14.25 -0.15 3.16
N ALA A 26 -13.77 0.65 4.10
CA ALA A 26 -12.85 1.74 3.81
C ALA A 26 -11.89 1.97 4.98
N VAL A 27 -10.76 2.63 4.70
CA VAL A 27 -9.82 3.07 5.74
C VAL A 27 -9.45 4.53 5.49
N LEU A 28 -9.54 5.35 6.52
CA LEU A 28 -9.01 6.72 6.53
C LEU A 28 -7.72 6.72 7.35
N ILE A 29 -6.64 7.26 6.77
CA ILE A 29 -5.29 7.13 7.30
C ILE A 29 -4.57 8.48 7.27
N GLY A 30 -3.98 8.88 8.40
CA GLY A 30 -2.92 9.89 8.43
C GLY A 30 -1.60 9.29 7.96
N SER A 31 -1.23 9.51 6.69
CA SER A 31 -0.10 8.85 6.02
C SER A 31 1.23 9.61 6.15
N ASP A 32 1.33 10.59 7.04
CA ASP A 32 2.58 11.32 7.28
C ASP A 32 3.59 10.46 8.05
N GLU A 33 4.87 10.79 7.91
CA GLU A 33 5.99 10.05 8.48
C GLU A 33 5.89 9.89 10.01
N LYS A 34 5.25 10.82 10.73
CA LYS A 34 5.10 10.72 12.19
C LYS A 34 4.10 9.64 12.60
N ASN A 35 3.18 9.29 11.70
CA ASN A 35 2.13 8.31 11.95
C ASN A 35 2.52 6.93 11.44
N MET A 36 3.16 6.83 10.27
CA MET A 36 3.61 5.56 9.70
C MET A 36 4.68 5.73 8.63
N ASP A 37 5.38 4.65 8.33
CA ASP A 37 6.26 4.54 7.17
C ASP A 37 6.38 3.10 6.66
N LEU A 38 6.91 2.96 5.45
CA LEU A 38 7.39 1.70 4.90
C LEU A 38 8.90 1.62 5.11
N VAL A 39 9.33 0.65 5.91
CA VAL A 39 10.75 0.33 6.06
C VAL A 39 11.16 -0.55 4.90
N ILE A 40 12.10 -0.06 4.09
CA ILE A 40 12.62 -0.77 2.92
C ILE A 40 13.94 -1.44 3.31
N GLY A 41 13.98 -2.77 3.24
CA GLY A 41 15.21 -3.55 3.40
C GLY A 41 15.89 -3.76 2.05
N GLN A 42 15.16 -4.33 1.10
CA GLN A 42 15.57 -4.52 -0.29
C GLN A 42 14.45 -4.00 -1.17
N ASP A 43 14.73 -2.98 -1.98
CA ASP A 43 13.80 -2.49 -2.98
C ASP A 43 13.62 -3.52 -4.12
N MET A 44 12.58 -3.36 -4.92
CA MET A 44 12.20 -4.28 -5.97
C MET A 44 13.35 -4.54 -6.93
N ALA A 45 13.79 -5.80 -6.99
CA ALA A 45 14.90 -6.23 -7.83
C ALA A 45 14.59 -7.56 -8.53
N ALA A 46 15.09 -7.71 -9.76
CA ALA A 46 15.07 -8.96 -10.50
C ALA A 46 16.44 -9.64 -10.43
N ALA A 47 16.48 -10.88 -9.95
CA ALA A 47 17.68 -11.70 -9.85
C ALA A 47 17.59 -12.92 -10.78
N TYR A 48 18.70 -13.27 -11.42
CA TYR A 48 18.82 -14.52 -12.15
C TYR A 48 19.05 -15.66 -11.16
N LEU A 49 18.25 -16.73 -11.27
CA LEU A 49 18.39 -17.92 -10.42
C LEU A 49 19.23 -19.00 -11.10
N GLU A 50 18.74 -19.53 -12.22
CA GLU A 50 19.37 -20.64 -12.93
C GLU A 50 18.79 -20.82 -14.33
N GLN A 51 19.41 -21.71 -15.10
CA GLN A 51 18.84 -22.26 -16.32
C GLN A 51 18.51 -23.73 -16.09
N LYS A 52 17.24 -24.10 -16.28
CA LYS A 52 16.76 -25.48 -16.14
C LYS A 52 15.86 -25.84 -17.32
N GLU A 53 16.10 -26.99 -17.94
CA GLU A 53 15.32 -27.46 -19.11
C GLU A 53 15.25 -26.42 -20.24
N LEU A 54 16.38 -25.73 -20.49
CA LEU A 54 16.47 -24.62 -21.47
C LEU A 54 15.56 -23.40 -21.17
N ASN A 55 15.04 -23.29 -19.95
CA ASN A 55 14.31 -22.12 -19.47
C ASN A 55 15.17 -21.31 -18.49
N HIS A 56 15.12 -19.98 -18.60
CA HIS A 56 15.76 -19.08 -17.65
C HIS A 56 14.81 -18.78 -16.50
N SER A 57 15.24 -19.10 -15.29
CA SER A 57 14.50 -18.79 -14.07
C SER A 57 15.02 -17.49 -13.48
N LEU A 58 14.11 -16.54 -13.30
CA LEU A 58 14.37 -15.27 -12.63
C LEU A 58 13.46 -15.14 -11.41
N ARG A 59 13.88 -14.32 -10.44
CA ARG A 59 13.09 -13.98 -9.26
C ARG A 59 12.99 -12.48 -9.12
N VAL A 60 11.77 -11.97 -9.08
CA VAL A 60 11.50 -10.63 -8.57
C VAL A 60 11.35 -10.75 -7.06
N LEU A 61 12.09 -9.94 -6.31
CA LEU A 61 12.01 -9.90 -4.86
C LEU A 61 12.03 -8.47 -4.33
N GLU A 62 11.41 -8.29 -3.18
CA GLU A 62 11.36 -7.06 -2.41
C GLU A 62 11.26 -7.46 -0.93
N THR A 63 11.84 -6.66 -0.04
CA THR A 63 11.68 -6.81 1.40
C THR A 63 11.28 -5.48 2.00
N VAL A 64 10.01 -5.36 2.36
CA VAL A 64 9.41 -4.17 2.95
C VAL A 64 8.58 -4.52 4.19
N LEU A 65 8.51 -3.59 5.13
CA LEU A 65 7.70 -3.71 6.34
C LEU A 65 6.93 -2.42 6.58
N LEU A 66 5.61 -2.52 6.71
CA LEU A 66 4.79 -1.42 7.20
C LEU A 66 5.00 -1.25 8.70
N ARG A 67 5.40 -0.04 9.12
CA ARG A 67 5.53 0.33 10.53
C ARG A 67 4.50 1.39 10.89
N ILE A 68 3.57 1.02 11.76
CA ILE A 68 2.56 1.93 12.33
C ILE A 68 3.10 2.49 13.64
N LYS A 69 3.41 3.79 13.67
CA LYS A 69 3.94 4.49 14.85
C LYS A 69 2.81 4.98 15.76
N GLN A 70 1.72 5.47 15.17
CA GLN A 70 0.54 5.99 15.87
C GLN A 70 -0.73 5.32 15.38
N LYS A 71 -1.24 4.35 16.15
CA LYS A 71 -2.45 3.58 15.78
C LYS A 71 -3.70 4.45 15.68
N GLN A 72 -3.76 5.52 16.45
CA GLN A 72 -4.87 6.48 16.47
C GLN A 72 -5.02 7.27 15.15
N ALA A 73 -4.03 7.23 14.26
CA ALA A 73 -4.10 7.87 12.95
C ALA A 73 -4.85 7.03 11.90
N ILE A 74 -5.46 5.91 12.31
CA ILE A 74 -6.16 4.98 11.43
C ILE A 74 -7.61 4.83 11.90
N VAL A 75 -8.56 5.05 10.99
CA VAL A 75 -9.99 4.79 11.19
C VAL A 75 -10.45 3.77 10.17
N VAL A 76 -11.09 2.70 10.63
CA VAL A 76 -11.64 1.63 9.79
C VAL A 76 -13.16 1.79 9.72
N PHE A 77 -13.70 1.70 8.51
CA PHE A 77 -15.13 1.63 8.23
C PHE A 77 -15.47 0.22 7.75
N GLU A 78 -16.44 -0.42 8.40
CA GLU A 78 -16.91 -1.79 8.12
C GLU A 78 -18.23 -1.80 7.35
#